data_AF-A0A9D6MYS1-F1
#
_entry.id   AF-A0A9D6MYS1-F1
#
_cell.length_a   1.000
_cell.length_b   1.000
_cell.length_c   1.000
_cell.angle_alpha   90.00
_cell.angle_beta   90.00
_cell.angle_gamma   90.00
#
_symmetry.space_group_name_H-M   'P 1'
#
loop_
_entity.id
_entity.type
_entity.pdbx_description
1 polymer ?
#
loop_
_entity_poly.entity_id
_entity_poly.type
_entity_poly.pdbx_seq_one_letter_code
_entity_poly.pdbx_strand_id
1 'polypeptide(L)'
;MPLPITNPRRCWIRLSTLLFLLPPALFSAEIAALRLSSPLDYQVFQRSTGAQGKILFRGALPETARATDALEVRFARAGESPPWTRLARSTDAQSEWRAEMDAPAGGWHRVEVRISRQGSALAAGVVEHVGVGEVFVVLGQSNAANHGEEKLKTATGLVAALSDQGWRLSEDPQPGASGGGGSFIPAFGDEMARRFHVPIGVVAGAVGATSVREWLPRGSRFPNPPTLTGHVTHRAEGDWESKGDIHESTIARLKPLGRRGFRAVLWHQGESDANQRDTSRTLPGDDYQRLFLQLARRVRSELGWEFPWFVAQASYHTPDDPGSADIRSAQAALWTSGIALPGPDTDALTGDFRDSGGKGVHFSGKGLREHGRLWAEKVAPWLEAQLKQ
;
A
#
# COMPACT_ATOMS: atom_id res chain seq x y z
N MET A 1 24.66 -95.84 -63.10
CA MET A 1 23.21 -95.91 -63.44
C MET A 1 22.62 -97.05 -62.62
N PRO A 2 21.45 -96.94 -61.93
CA PRO A 2 20.38 -95.94 -62.05
C PRO A 2 19.91 -95.24 -60.73
N LEU A 3 19.21 -94.11 -60.93
CA LEU A 3 18.14 -93.40 -60.16
C LEU A 3 18.32 -92.97 -58.68
N PRO A 4 18.18 -91.65 -58.38
CA PRO A 4 17.88 -91.15 -57.03
C PRO A 4 16.38 -90.83 -56.85
N ILE A 5 15.85 -91.13 -55.67
CA ILE A 5 14.52 -90.73 -55.19
C ILE A 5 14.64 -89.37 -54.49
N THR A 6 13.91 -88.35 -54.96
CA THR A 6 13.85 -87.02 -54.31
C THR A 6 12.49 -86.76 -53.67
N ASN A 7 12.55 -86.39 -52.39
CA ASN A 7 11.48 -85.98 -51.47
C ASN A 7 10.97 -84.54 -51.77
N PRO A 8 9.71 -84.16 -51.50
CA PRO A 8 9.18 -82.85 -51.89
C PRO A 8 9.56 -81.72 -50.91
N ARG A 9 9.88 -80.54 -51.44
CA ARG A 9 10.24 -79.33 -50.70
C ARG A 9 9.00 -78.59 -50.21
N ARG A 10 8.99 -78.25 -48.91
CA ARG A 10 7.99 -77.38 -48.26
C ARG A 10 8.21 -75.90 -48.65
N CYS A 11 7.12 -75.24 -49.01
CA CYS A 11 7.02 -73.81 -49.31
C CYS A 11 7.00 -73.00 -48.01
N TRP A 12 7.80 -71.93 -47.91
CA TRP A 12 7.73 -70.94 -46.83
C TRP A 12 7.50 -69.56 -47.45
N ILE A 13 6.34 -68.97 -47.17
CA ILE A 13 5.99 -67.60 -47.53
C ILE A 13 6.66 -66.67 -46.50
N ARG A 14 7.50 -65.74 -46.96
CA ARG A 14 8.04 -64.65 -46.11
C ARG A 14 7.04 -63.49 -46.09
N LEU A 15 6.46 -63.22 -44.92
CA LEU A 15 5.73 -61.98 -44.63
C LEU A 15 6.76 -60.87 -44.34
N SER A 16 6.75 -59.80 -45.12
CA SER A 16 7.53 -58.58 -44.85
C SER A 16 6.67 -57.58 -44.08
N THR A 17 6.96 -57.39 -42.80
CA THR A 17 6.29 -56.39 -41.95
C THR A 17 6.87 -55.00 -42.25
N LEU A 18 6.10 -54.11 -42.88
CA LEU A 18 6.44 -52.69 -42.98
C LEU A 18 6.21 -52.02 -41.62
N LEU A 19 7.28 -51.55 -40.99
CA LEU A 19 7.24 -50.76 -39.76
C LEU A 19 6.98 -49.29 -40.13
N PHE A 20 5.75 -48.81 -39.94
CA PHE A 20 5.44 -47.38 -40.03
C PHE A 20 6.03 -46.66 -38.80
N LEU A 21 7.11 -45.90 -39.01
CA LEU A 21 7.65 -44.96 -38.02
C LEU A 21 6.68 -43.78 -37.90
N LEU A 22 5.86 -43.77 -36.85
CA LEU A 22 5.16 -42.57 -36.40
C LEU A 22 6.20 -41.49 -36.03
N PRO A 23 6.06 -40.24 -36.52
CA PRO A 23 6.95 -39.16 -36.08
C PRO A 23 6.78 -38.96 -34.58
N PRO A 24 7.87 -38.71 -33.82
CA PRO A 24 7.77 -38.44 -32.40
C PRO A 24 6.85 -37.23 -32.20
N ALA A 25 5.78 -37.42 -31.42
CA ALA A 25 4.97 -36.32 -30.96
C ALA A 25 5.90 -35.34 -30.22
N LEU A 26 6.06 -34.14 -30.79
CA LEU A 26 6.72 -33.03 -30.11
C LEU A 26 5.83 -32.65 -28.93
N PHE A 27 6.08 -33.27 -27.77
CA PHE A 27 5.55 -32.80 -26.50
C PHE A 27 6.18 -31.43 -26.24
N SER A 28 5.46 -30.35 -26.58
CA SER A 28 5.78 -29.03 -26.06
C SER A 28 5.55 -29.10 -24.55
N ALA A 29 6.63 -29.12 -23.77
CA ALA A 29 6.52 -29.04 -22.32
C ALA A 29 5.76 -27.75 -21.98
N GLU A 30 4.61 -27.90 -21.31
CA GLU A 30 3.81 -26.76 -20.88
C GLU A 30 4.57 -25.98 -19.82
N ILE A 31 4.73 -24.67 -20.02
CA ILE A 31 5.40 -23.79 -19.06
C ILE A 31 4.45 -23.62 -17.87
N ALA A 32 4.89 -24.01 -16.68
CA ALA A 32 4.07 -23.88 -15.47
C ALA A 32 3.82 -22.40 -15.13
N ALA A 33 2.68 -22.10 -14.51
CA ALA A 33 2.41 -20.76 -14.00
C ALA A 33 3.26 -20.47 -12.74
N LEU A 34 4.03 -19.38 -12.77
CA LEU A 34 4.77 -18.88 -11.63
C LEU A 34 3.95 -17.78 -10.91
N ARG A 35 3.46 -18.10 -9.72
CA ARG A 35 2.70 -17.13 -8.90
C ARG A 35 3.65 -16.32 -8.03
N LEU A 36 3.53 -14.99 -8.11
CA LEU A 36 4.28 -14.04 -7.29
C LEU A 36 3.46 -13.64 -6.06
N SER A 37 4.13 -13.55 -4.92
CA SER A 37 3.64 -12.84 -3.72
C SER A 37 4.08 -11.38 -3.71
N SER A 38 5.11 -11.03 -4.50
CA SER A 38 5.49 -9.67 -4.86
C SER A 38 6.29 -9.66 -6.16
N PRO A 39 6.12 -8.66 -7.05
CA PRO A 39 5.10 -7.62 -7.02
C PRO A 39 3.68 -8.19 -7.21
N LEU A 40 2.67 -7.49 -6.67
CA LEU A 40 1.26 -7.70 -6.97
C LEU A 40 0.78 -6.68 -8.03
N ASP A 41 -0.34 -6.97 -8.68
CA ASP A 41 -0.94 -6.01 -9.64
C ASP A 41 -1.32 -4.71 -8.93
N TYR A 42 -1.03 -3.57 -9.57
CA TYR A 42 -1.08 -2.20 -9.03
C TYR A 42 -0.18 -1.91 -7.83
N GLN A 43 0.76 -2.79 -7.49
CA GLN A 43 1.70 -2.50 -6.40
C GLN A 43 2.65 -1.35 -6.78
N VAL A 44 2.73 -0.36 -5.89
CA VAL A 44 3.68 0.75 -6.00
C VAL A 44 4.83 0.52 -5.03
N PHE A 45 6.06 0.55 -5.54
CA PHE A 45 7.29 0.55 -4.77
C PHE A 45 7.82 1.96 -4.60
N GLN A 46 8.25 2.27 -3.38
CA GLN A 46 8.80 3.57 -3.01
C GLN A 46 10.11 3.85 -3.76
N ARG A 47 10.16 4.98 -4.46
CA ARG A 47 11.38 5.51 -5.09
C ARG A 47 12.50 5.73 -4.08
N SER A 48 13.71 5.33 -4.46
CA SER A 48 14.95 5.62 -3.73
C SER A 48 15.55 6.97 -4.16
N THR A 49 15.38 7.37 -5.42
CA THR A 49 15.75 8.67 -5.98
C THR A 49 14.63 9.21 -6.87
N GLY A 50 14.75 10.43 -7.39
CA GLY A 50 13.77 10.97 -8.34
C GLY A 50 13.54 10.09 -9.58
N ALA A 51 14.55 9.33 -10.02
CA ALA A 51 14.50 8.58 -11.27
C ALA A 51 14.21 7.07 -11.10
N GLN A 52 14.41 6.48 -9.92
CA GLN A 52 14.37 5.03 -9.75
C GLN A 52 14.06 4.58 -8.32
N GLY A 53 13.80 3.28 -8.18
CA GLY A 53 13.55 2.57 -6.93
C GLY A 53 13.92 1.09 -7.08
N LYS A 54 13.71 0.33 -6.00
CA LYS A 54 13.92 -1.12 -5.99
C LYS A 54 12.60 -1.85 -5.96
N ILE A 55 12.43 -2.82 -6.86
CA ILE A 55 11.31 -3.75 -6.85
C ILE A 55 11.74 -5.02 -6.14
N LEU A 56 10.90 -5.49 -5.22
CA LEU A 56 11.05 -6.76 -4.54
C LEU A 56 10.28 -7.83 -5.31
N PHE A 57 10.96 -8.93 -5.63
CA PHE A 57 10.36 -10.12 -6.22
C PHE A 57 10.34 -11.24 -5.20
N ARG A 58 9.16 -11.85 -5.04
CA ARG A 58 8.92 -12.98 -4.14
C ARG A 58 7.91 -13.94 -4.72
N GLY A 59 8.07 -15.21 -4.41
CA GLY A 59 7.10 -16.25 -4.72
C GLY A 59 7.58 -17.64 -4.30
N ALA A 60 6.77 -18.64 -4.57
CA ALA A 60 7.17 -20.03 -4.42
C ALA A 60 7.90 -20.51 -5.68
N LEU A 61 8.89 -21.40 -5.52
CA LEU A 61 9.44 -22.12 -6.66
C LEU A 61 8.50 -23.27 -7.04
N PRO A 62 8.35 -23.57 -8.35
CA PRO A 62 7.67 -24.79 -8.76
C PRO A 62 8.47 -26.02 -8.27
N GLU A 63 7.78 -27.11 -7.98
CA GLU A 63 8.41 -28.36 -7.49
C GLU A 63 9.50 -28.90 -8.43
N THR A 64 9.38 -28.61 -9.73
CA THR A 64 10.33 -29.03 -10.77
C THR A 64 11.59 -28.15 -10.84
N ALA A 65 11.59 -27.00 -10.16
CA ALA A 65 12.70 -26.08 -10.12
C ALA A 65 13.81 -26.58 -9.19
N ARG A 66 15.05 -26.41 -9.64
CA ARG A 66 16.28 -26.68 -8.90
C ARG A 66 16.89 -25.37 -8.44
N ALA A 67 17.70 -25.43 -7.39
CA ALA A 67 18.44 -24.28 -6.88
C ALA A 67 19.30 -23.57 -7.94
N THR A 68 19.83 -24.33 -8.92
CA THR A 68 20.68 -23.82 -10.00
C THR A 68 19.94 -23.18 -11.18
N ASP A 69 18.61 -23.30 -11.23
CA ASP A 69 17.82 -22.69 -12.31
C ASP A 69 17.87 -21.15 -12.21
N ALA A 70 17.88 -20.49 -13.36
CA ALA A 70 17.99 -19.04 -13.41
C ALA A 70 16.63 -18.39 -13.14
N LEU A 71 16.61 -17.39 -12.26
CA LEU A 71 15.52 -16.42 -12.18
C LEU A 71 15.84 -15.28 -13.15
N GLU A 72 14.93 -15.03 -14.08
CA GLU A 72 15.04 -13.96 -15.04
C GLU A 72 13.79 -13.08 -14.98
N VAL A 73 14.00 -11.77 -15.05
CA VAL A 73 12.96 -10.76 -14.98
C VAL A 73 13.07 -9.82 -16.17
N ARG A 74 11.92 -9.39 -16.66
CA ARG A 74 11.79 -8.29 -17.62
C ARG A 74 10.80 -7.27 -17.07
N PHE A 75 11.22 -6.00 -17.04
CA PHE A 75 10.42 -4.86 -16.61
C PHE A 75 10.21 -3.94 -17.81
N ALA A 76 9.01 -3.91 -18.35
CA ALA A 76 8.71 -3.30 -19.64
C ALA A 76 7.68 -2.17 -19.49
N ARG A 77 7.93 -1.03 -20.13
CA ARG A 77 6.86 -0.06 -20.39
C ARG A 77 5.94 -0.59 -21.49
N ALA A 78 4.76 0.00 -21.61
CA ALA A 78 3.84 -0.31 -22.69
C ALA A 78 4.54 -0.15 -24.05
N GLY A 79 4.48 -1.20 -24.88
CA GLY A 79 5.10 -1.22 -26.21
C GLY A 79 6.60 -1.52 -26.24
N GLU A 80 7.26 -1.68 -25.09
CA GLU A 80 8.67 -2.05 -25.01
C GLU A 80 8.84 -3.57 -24.78
N SER A 81 9.99 -4.11 -25.22
CA SER A 81 10.38 -5.49 -24.92
C SER A 81 11.87 -5.55 -24.58
N PRO A 82 12.27 -5.10 -23.38
CA PRO A 82 13.67 -5.12 -22.95
C PRO A 82 14.22 -6.55 -22.86
N PRO A 83 15.55 -6.72 -22.83
CA PRO A 83 16.15 -8.04 -22.62
C PRO A 83 15.85 -8.58 -21.22
N TRP A 84 15.90 -9.91 -21.08
CA TRP A 84 15.81 -10.58 -19.79
C TRP A 84 17.02 -10.23 -18.92
N THR A 85 16.76 -9.87 -17.67
CA THR A 85 17.78 -9.63 -16.66
C THR A 85 17.80 -10.80 -15.69
N ARG A 86 18.96 -11.46 -15.56
CA ARG A 86 19.12 -12.54 -14.58
C ARG A 86 19.32 -11.94 -13.19
N LEU A 87 18.52 -12.39 -12.23
CA LEU A 87 18.62 -11.95 -10.84
C LEU A 87 19.21 -13.06 -9.97
N ALA A 88 20.05 -12.66 -9.01
CA ALA A 88 20.40 -13.54 -7.90
C ALA A 88 19.18 -13.69 -6.99
N ARG A 89 18.88 -14.93 -6.59
CA ARG A 89 17.81 -15.21 -5.63
C ARG A 89 18.39 -15.80 -4.35
N SER A 90 17.83 -15.40 -3.22
CA SER A 90 17.93 -16.16 -1.97
C SER A 90 16.64 -16.94 -1.76
N THR A 91 16.70 -18.00 -0.95
CA THR A 91 15.51 -18.74 -0.51
C THR A 91 15.46 -18.65 1.00
N ASP A 92 14.29 -18.32 1.55
CA ASP A 92 14.10 -18.31 2.99
C ASP A 92 13.75 -19.70 3.55
N ALA A 93 13.62 -19.77 4.87
CA ALA A 93 13.30 -21.01 5.59
C ALA A 93 11.92 -21.59 5.24
N GLN A 94 11.02 -20.79 4.63
CA GLN A 94 9.69 -21.21 4.18
C GLN A 94 9.66 -21.61 2.70
N SER A 95 10.83 -21.73 2.05
CA SER A 95 10.97 -22.01 0.60
C SER A 95 10.43 -20.89 -0.32
N GLU A 96 10.22 -19.68 0.20
CA GLU A 96 9.94 -18.52 -0.63
C GLU A 96 11.26 -17.96 -1.17
N TRP A 97 11.33 -17.72 -2.47
CA TRP A 97 12.49 -17.09 -3.06
C TRP A 97 12.36 -15.57 -3.01
N ARG A 98 13.49 -14.87 -2.91
CA ARG A 98 13.58 -13.41 -2.88
C ARG A 98 14.63 -12.92 -3.87
N ALA A 99 14.29 -11.88 -4.62
CA ALA A 99 15.23 -11.14 -5.45
C ALA A 99 14.86 -9.65 -5.49
N GLU A 100 15.81 -8.80 -5.86
CA GLU A 100 15.60 -7.36 -6.02
C GLU A 100 16.17 -6.89 -7.35
N MET A 101 15.55 -5.86 -7.93
CA MET A 101 16.00 -5.23 -9.16
C MET A 101 15.78 -3.72 -9.06
N ASP A 102 16.76 -2.94 -9.51
CA ASP A 102 16.59 -1.50 -9.73
C ASP A 102 15.69 -1.28 -10.95
N ALA A 103 14.71 -0.39 -10.81
CA ALA A 103 13.74 -0.12 -11.84
C ALA A 103 13.47 1.39 -11.97
N PRO A 104 13.30 1.90 -13.20
CA PRO A 104 13.00 3.30 -13.43
C PRO A 104 11.61 3.65 -12.90
N ALA A 105 11.49 4.87 -12.40
CA ALA A 105 10.22 5.45 -12.03
C ALA A 105 9.34 5.78 -13.24
N GLY A 106 8.04 5.98 -12.95
CA GLY A 106 7.07 6.56 -13.88
C GLY A 106 6.14 5.54 -14.51
N GLY A 107 4.85 5.87 -14.61
CA GLY A 107 3.81 5.01 -15.21
C GLY A 107 3.68 3.61 -14.58
N TRP A 108 2.81 2.80 -15.17
CA TRP A 108 2.71 1.37 -14.89
C TRP A 108 3.57 0.58 -15.86
N HIS A 109 4.24 -0.44 -15.35
CA HIS A 109 5.07 -1.35 -16.14
C HIS A 109 4.57 -2.78 -16.01
N ARG A 110 4.69 -3.51 -17.11
CA ARG A 110 4.49 -4.94 -17.13
C ARG A 110 5.75 -5.64 -16.65
N VAL A 111 5.59 -6.48 -15.64
CA VAL A 111 6.63 -7.36 -15.10
C VAL A 111 6.40 -8.75 -15.63
N GLU A 112 7.42 -9.32 -16.26
CA GLU A 112 7.48 -10.73 -16.56
C GLU A 112 8.60 -11.37 -15.79
N VAL A 113 8.34 -12.56 -15.28
CA VAL A 113 9.30 -13.35 -14.54
C VAL A 113 9.30 -14.76 -15.08
N ARG A 114 10.47 -15.39 -15.12
CA ARG A 114 10.57 -16.82 -15.44
C ARG A 114 11.66 -17.50 -14.64
N ILE A 115 11.43 -18.79 -14.39
CA ILE A 115 12.48 -19.73 -14.02
C ILE A 115 12.91 -20.47 -15.27
N SER A 116 14.20 -20.48 -15.59
CA SER A 116 14.74 -21.14 -16.78
C SER A 116 15.88 -22.12 -16.47
N ARG A 117 15.98 -23.16 -17.30
CA ARG A 117 17.06 -24.16 -17.28
C ARG A 117 17.60 -24.35 -18.69
N GLN A 118 18.90 -24.14 -18.85
CA GLN A 118 19.59 -24.27 -20.15
C GLN A 118 18.93 -23.44 -21.27
N GLY A 119 18.38 -22.27 -20.94
CA GLY A 119 17.71 -21.37 -21.89
C GLY A 119 16.21 -21.62 -22.09
N SER A 120 15.67 -22.74 -21.62
CA SER A 120 14.24 -23.06 -21.70
C SER A 120 13.49 -22.64 -20.43
N ALA A 121 12.35 -21.98 -20.59
CA ALA A 121 11.48 -21.60 -19.47
C ALA A 121 10.80 -22.84 -18.87
N LEU A 122 10.89 -23.00 -17.55
CA LEU A 122 10.20 -24.03 -16.77
C LEU A 122 8.89 -23.51 -16.19
N ALA A 123 8.90 -22.26 -15.75
CA ALA A 123 7.73 -21.57 -15.25
C ALA A 123 7.81 -20.08 -15.58
N ALA A 124 6.67 -19.44 -15.80
CA ALA A 124 6.58 -18.02 -16.10
C ALA A 124 5.38 -17.37 -15.41
N GLY A 125 5.54 -16.10 -15.06
CA GLY A 125 4.53 -15.28 -14.40
C GLY A 125 4.54 -13.88 -14.97
N VAL A 126 3.40 -13.21 -14.86
CA VAL A 126 3.20 -11.86 -15.37
C VAL A 126 2.41 -11.05 -14.35
N VAL A 127 2.82 -9.80 -14.16
CA VAL A 127 2.07 -8.79 -13.43
C VAL A 127 1.94 -7.57 -14.33
N GLU A 128 0.72 -7.16 -14.63
CA GLU A 128 0.46 -6.16 -15.69
C GLU A 128 0.78 -4.74 -15.23
N HIS A 129 0.52 -4.39 -13.97
CA HIS A 129 0.75 -3.06 -13.43
C HIS A 129 1.66 -3.11 -12.22
N VAL A 130 2.93 -2.74 -12.40
CA VAL A 130 3.88 -2.53 -11.32
C VAL A 130 4.44 -1.13 -11.43
N GLY A 131 4.38 -0.37 -10.34
CA GLY A 131 4.80 1.02 -10.30
C GLY A 131 6.04 1.22 -9.44
N VAL A 132 6.95 2.08 -9.89
CA VAL A 132 7.98 2.69 -9.03
C VAL A 132 7.65 4.17 -8.90
N GLY A 133 7.26 4.58 -7.69
CA GLY A 133 6.67 5.89 -7.44
C GLY A 133 6.73 6.28 -5.98
N GLU A 134 5.68 6.90 -5.46
CA GLU A 134 5.63 7.33 -4.06
C GLU A 134 4.55 6.57 -3.31
N VAL A 135 4.85 6.14 -2.08
CA VAL A 135 3.88 5.49 -1.21
C VAL A 135 3.64 6.38 0.01
N PHE A 136 2.38 6.67 0.31
CA PHE A 136 1.98 7.46 1.48
C PHE A 136 1.06 6.65 2.38
N VAL A 137 1.11 6.94 3.68
CA VAL A 137 0.20 6.35 4.66
C VAL A 137 -0.78 7.44 5.10
N VAL A 138 -2.07 7.13 5.19
CA VAL A 138 -3.10 8.07 5.67
C VAL A 138 -3.75 7.51 6.93
N LEU A 139 -3.55 8.21 8.05
CA LEU A 139 -4.07 7.87 9.38
C LEU A 139 -4.84 9.07 9.96
N GLY A 140 -5.62 8.81 11.00
CA GLY A 140 -6.42 9.82 11.69
C GLY A 140 -7.87 9.38 11.78
N GLN A 141 -8.81 10.34 11.77
CA GLN A 141 -10.23 10.04 11.99
C GLN A 141 -11.10 10.09 10.73
N SER A 142 -12.41 10.32 10.87
CA SER A 142 -13.41 10.23 9.80
C SER A 142 -13.06 11.05 8.56
N ASN A 143 -12.53 12.26 8.74
CA ASN A 143 -12.11 13.15 7.66
C ASN A 143 -10.83 12.71 6.91
N ALA A 144 -10.08 11.74 7.45
CA ALA A 144 -9.04 10.99 6.74
C ALA A 144 -9.50 9.61 6.24
N ALA A 145 -10.71 9.19 6.59
CA ALA A 145 -11.30 7.91 6.25
C ALA A 145 -12.37 8.07 5.14
N ASN A 146 -13.36 7.18 5.12
CA ASN A 146 -14.42 7.14 4.11
C ASN A 146 -15.73 7.75 4.62
N HIS A 147 -15.70 9.01 5.10
CA HIS A 147 -16.88 9.69 5.65
C HIS A 147 -17.35 10.89 4.83
N GLY A 148 -16.66 11.22 3.74
CA GLY A 148 -17.10 12.29 2.86
C GLY A 148 -18.36 11.94 2.08
N GLU A 149 -19.06 12.97 1.63
CA GLU A 149 -20.38 12.87 1.00
C GLU A 149 -20.35 12.16 -0.36
N GLU A 150 -19.34 12.45 -1.19
CA GLU A 150 -19.21 11.94 -2.56
C GLU A 150 -18.06 10.93 -2.67
N LYS A 151 -18.33 9.72 -3.18
CA LYS A 151 -17.28 8.75 -3.51
C LYS A 151 -16.48 9.21 -4.72
N LEU A 152 -15.17 9.34 -4.56
CA LEU A 152 -14.23 9.69 -5.61
C LEU A 152 -13.53 8.44 -6.16
N LYS A 153 -12.99 8.58 -7.37
CA LYS A 153 -12.09 7.63 -8.02
C LYS A 153 -10.95 8.38 -8.67
N THR A 154 -9.78 7.74 -8.78
CA THR A 154 -8.63 8.34 -9.47
C THR A 154 -8.97 8.69 -10.92
N ALA A 155 -8.69 9.92 -11.32
CA ALA A 155 -8.83 10.41 -12.68
C ALA A 155 -7.59 10.13 -13.53
N THR A 156 -6.42 10.00 -12.91
CA THR A 156 -5.16 9.71 -13.62
C THR A 156 -4.98 8.23 -13.93
N GLY A 157 -5.65 7.34 -13.18
CA GLY A 157 -5.40 5.91 -13.24
C GLY A 157 -4.02 5.52 -12.68
N LEU A 158 -3.31 6.44 -12.03
CA LEU A 158 -1.97 6.24 -11.46
C LEU A 158 -2.00 6.16 -9.92
N VAL A 159 -3.17 6.15 -9.30
CA VAL A 159 -3.30 6.07 -7.85
C VAL A 159 -3.81 4.69 -7.47
N ALA A 160 -3.07 3.99 -6.61
CA ALA A 160 -3.45 2.68 -6.09
C ALA A 160 -3.55 2.71 -4.57
N ALA A 161 -4.47 1.93 -4.01
CA ALA A 161 -4.66 1.75 -2.58
C ALA A 161 -4.45 0.29 -2.18
N LEU A 162 -3.78 0.08 -1.05
CA LEU A 162 -3.53 -1.25 -0.50
C LEU A 162 -4.78 -1.80 0.20
N SER A 163 -5.28 -2.95 -0.21
CA SER A 163 -6.31 -3.72 0.48
C SER A 163 -5.74 -4.99 1.11
N ASP A 164 -6.56 -5.68 1.90
CA ASP A 164 -6.18 -6.96 2.50
C ASP A 164 -6.02 -8.08 1.45
N GLN A 165 -6.54 -7.87 0.22
CA GLN A 165 -6.43 -8.79 -0.92
C GLN A 165 -5.35 -8.37 -1.93
N GLY A 166 -4.61 -7.30 -1.66
CA GLY A 166 -3.61 -6.73 -2.59
C GLY A 166 -3.91 -5.29 -2.98
N TRP A 167 -3.17 -4.77 -3.96
CA TRP A 167 -3.34 -3.40 -4.43
C TRP A 167 -4.45 -3.29 -5.48
N ARG A 168 -5.18 -2.18 -5.47
CA ARG A 168 -6.18 -1.85 -6.49
C ARG A 168 -6.13 -0.36 -6.81
N LEU A 169 -6.66 0.03 -7.97
CA LEU A 169 -6.87 1.46 -8.24
C LEU A 169 -7.68 2.12 -7.11
N SER A 170 -7.31 3.36 -6.79
CA SER A 170 -7.93 4.11 -5.71
C SER A 170 -9.33 4.56 -6.11
N GLU A 171 -10.31 3.84 -5.57
CA GLU A 171 -11.73 4.07 -5.73
C GLU A 171 -12.41 3.94 -4.37
N ASP A 172 -13.14 4.98 -3.97
CA ASP A 172 -13.80 5.04 -2.68
C ASP A 172 -14.93 3.98 -2.56
N PRO A 173 -15.12 3.39 -1.37
CA PRO A 173 -14.37 3.63 -0.14
C PRO A 173 -12.96 3.02 -0.19
N GLN A 174 -11.98 3.73 0.36
CA GLN A 174 -10.60 3.27 0.44
C GLN A 174 -10.47 2.09 1.40
N PRO A 175 -9.77 1.02 1.00
CA PRO A 175 -9.62 -0.17 1.82
C PRO A 175 -8.77 0.10 3.07
N GLY A 176 -9.15 -0.52 4.19
CA GLY A 176 -8.46 -0.40 5.48
C GLY A 176 -8.81 0.84 6.30
N ALA A 177 -9.54 1.81 5.73
CA ALA A 177 -10.12 2.92 6.48
C ALA A 177 -11.59 2.64 6.80
N SER A 178 -12.05 3.15 7.94
CA SER A 178 -13.45 3.06 8.37
C SER A 178 -14.39 3.93 7.51
N GLY A 179 -15.70 3.73 7.66
CA GLY A 179 -16.72 4.42 6.89
C GLY A 179 -17.04 3.73 5.55
N GLY A 180 -17.96 4.31 4.79
CA GLY A 180 -18.42 3.76 3.51
C GLY A 180 -18.70 4.79 2.42
N GLY A 181 -18.39 6.06 2.68
CA GLY A 181 -18.50 7.21 1.78
C GLY A 181 -17.18 7.52 1.06
N GLY A 182 -16.96 8.80 0.77
CA GLY A 182 -15.80 9.30 0.04
C GLY A 182 -14.60 9.64 0.91
N SER A 183 -13.44 9.80 0.27
CA SER A 183 -12.18 10.21 0.87
C SER A 183 -11.45 11.23 -0.02
N PHE A 184 -10.48 11.95 0.56
CA PHE A 184 -9.63 12.88 -0.20
C PHE A 184 -8.54 12.15 -1.00
N ILE A 185 -8.34 10.85 -0.77
CA ILE A 185 -7.19 10.07 -1.23
C ILE A 185 -7.08 10.03 -2.76
N PRO A 186 -8.16 9.79 -3.53
CA PRO A 186 -8.08 9.86 -5.00
C PRO A 186 -7.61 11.22 -5.50
N ALA A 187 -8.17 12.31 -4.95
CA ALA A 187 -7.82 13.67 -5.33
C ALA A 187 -6.37 14.02 -4.97
N PHE A 188 -5.93 13.70 -3.76
CA PHE A 188 -4.52 13.87 -3.35
C PHE A 188 -3.57 13.09 -4.25
N GLY A 189 -3.87 11.82 -4.49
CA GLY A 189 -3.05 10.95 -5.32
C GLY A 189 -2.96 11.47 -6.76
N ASP A 190 -4.06 11.97 -7.33
CA ASP A 190 -4.06 12.53 -8.69
C ASP A 190 -3.22 13.80 -8.80
N GLU A 191 -3.30 14.71 -7.82
CA GLU A 191 -2.46 15.91 -7.78
C GLU A 191 -0.98 15.56 -7.72
N MET A 192 -0.62 14.59 -6.86
CA MET A 192 0.76 14.10 -6.76
C MET A 192 1.20 13.37 -8.05
N ALA A 193 0.35 12.53 -8.63
CA ALA A 193 0.65 11.81 -9.86
C ALA A 193 0.87 12.76 -11.05
N ARG A 194 0.04 13.80 -11.20
CA ARG A 194 0.21 14.83 -12.25
C ARG A 194 1.49 15.61 -12.07
N ARG A 195 1.88 15.92 -10.82
CA ARG A 195 3.08 16.69 -10.54
C ARG A 195 4.36 15.89 -10.73
N PHE A 196 4.39 14.66 -10.22
CA PHE A 196 5.60 13.85 -10.20
C PHE A 196 5.70 12.84 -11.35
N HIS A 197 4.63 12.65 -12.12
CA HIS A 197 4.56 11.74 -13.26
C HIS A 197 4.90 10.28 -12.90
N VAL A 198 4.52 9.88 -11.68
CA VAL A 198 4.73 8.53 -11.14
C VAL A 198 3.47 7.99 -10.48
N PRO A 199 3.32 6.66 -10.36
CA PRO A 199 2.26 6.07 -9.57
C PRO A 199 2.33 6.48 -8.11
N ILE A 200 1.16 6.65 -7.49
CA ILE A 200 1.00 6.98 -6.07
C ILE A 200 0.31 5.81 -5.37
N GLY A 201 1.02 5.16 -4.47
CA GLY A 201 0.48 4.15 -3.57
C GLY A 201 -0.03 4.78 -2.29
N VAL A 202 -1.22 4.41 -1.83
CA VAL A 202 -1.77 4.88 -0.56
C VAL A 202 -2.15 3.71 0.34
N VAL A 203 -1.69 3.76 1.58
CA VAL A 203 -2.07 2.83 2.63
C VAL A 203 -2.93 3.57 3.64
N ALA A 204 -4.25 3.42 3.51
CA ALA A 204 -5.21 4.04 4.41
C ALA A 204 -5.43 3.17 5.65
N GLY A 205 -5.60 3.81 6.81
CA GLY A 205 -5.87 3.15 8.10
C GLY A 205 -6.68 3.98 9.09
N ALA A 206 -7.34 5.06 8.63
CA ALA A 206 -8.04 6.00 9.48
C ALA A 206 -9.35 5.43 10.09
N VAL A 207 -9.64 5.79 11.34
CA VAL A 207 -10.74 5.24 12.16
C VAL A 207 -11.66 6.35 12.64
N GLY A 208 -12.94 6.31 12.28
CA GLY A 208 -13.91 7.37 12.52
C GLY A 208 -14.15 7.65 14.01
N ALA A 209 -14.38 8.92 14.33
CA ALA A 209 -14.70 9.41 15.67
C ALA A 209 -13.67 9.10 16.78
N THR A 210 -12.43 8.77 16.41
CA THR A 210 -11.37 8.49 17.38
C THR A 210 -10.62 9.74 17.83
N SER A 211 -10.34 9.82 19.12
CA SER A 211 -9.33 10.71 19.71
C SER A 211 -7.92 10.15 19.54
N VAL A 212 -6.88 11.00 19.59
CA VAL A 212 -5.47 10.56 19.67
C VAL A 212 -5.22 9.53 20.78
N ARG A 213 -6.02 9.57 21.86
CA ARG A 213 -5.96 8.62 22.99
C ARG A 213 -6.16 7.17 22.57
N GLU A 214 -7.01 6.91 21.58
CA GLU A 214 -7.34 5.57 21.09
C GLU A 214 -6.25 4.98 20.18
N TRP A 215 -5.35 5.82 19.68
CA TRP A 215 -4.23 5.41 18.82
C TRP A 215 -2.98 4.96 19.59
N LEU A 216 -2.98 5.18 20.90
CA LEU A 216 -1.84 4.87 21.75
C LEU A 216 -1.65 3.35 21.92
N PRO A 217 -0.44 2.90 22.24
CA PRO A 217 -0.17 1.50 22.57
C PRO A 217 -1.04 1.02 23.74
N ARG A 218 -1.30 -0.28 23.77
CA ARG A 218 -2.04 -0.94 24.85
C ARG A 218 -1.52 -0.53 26.23
N GLY A 219 -2.42 -0.16 27.13
CA GLY A 219 -2.09 0.24 28.50
C GLY A 219 -1.54 1.67 28.65
N SER A 220 -1.46 2.45 27.56
CA SER A 220 -1.12 3.88 27.66
C SER A 220 -2.25 4.63 28.35
N ARG A 221 -1.92 5.36 29.41
CA ARG A 221 -2.89 5.99 30.31
C ARG A 221 -3.14 7.46 29.99
N PHE A 222 -4.36 7.92 30.27
CA PHE A 222 -4.78 9.31 30.15
C PHE A 222 -5.93 9.58 31.13
N PRO A 223 -6.06 10.83 31.62
CA PRO A 223 -6.97 11.12 32.74
C PRO A 223 -8.45 11.06 32.36
N ASN A 224 -8.79 11.35 31.11
CA ASN A 224 -10.17 11.62 30.68
C ASN A 224 -10.61 10.74 29.50
N PRO A 225 -11.90 10.38 29.39
CA PRO A 225 -12.40 9.54 28.31
C PRO A 225 -12.39 10.25 26.95
N PRO A 226 -12.10 9.55 25.84
CA PRO A 226 -12.31 10.04 24.47
C PRO A 226 -13.78 10.27 24.12
N THR A 227 -14.07 10.82 22.93
CA THR A 227 -15.45 10.96 22.41
C THR A 227 -16.21 9.64 22.47
N LEU A 228 -15.60 8.55 21.95
CA LEU A 228 -16.15 7.20 22.01
C LEU A 228 -15.25 6.30 22.83
N THR A 229 -15.82 5.47 23.71
CA THR A 229 -15.05 4.62 24.62
C THR A 229 -14.80 3.22 24.08
N GLY A 230 -15.03 2.98 22.79
CA GLY A 230 -14.94 1.66 22.16
C GLY A 230 -13.52 1.06 22.24
N HIS A 231 -12.50 1.92 22.09
CA HIS A 231 -11.08 1.52 22.02
C HIS A 231 -10.30 1.83 23.30
N VAL A 232 -10.99 2.09 24.41
CA VAL A 232 -10.37 2.37 25.71
C VAL A 232 -11.05 1.61 26.83
N THR A 233 -10.36 1.45 27.96
CA THR A 233 -10.89 0.83 29.17
C THR A 233 -10.81 1.82 30.32
N HIS A 234 -11.89 1.94 31.09
CA HIS A 234 -11.90 2.67 32.35
C HIS A 234 -11.24 1.83 33.44
N ARG A 235 -10.29 2.40 34.17
CA ARG A 235 -9.53 1.71 35.20
C ARG A 235 -10.17 1.92 36.58
N ALA A 236 -9.78 1.09 37.55
CA ALA A 236 -10.31 1.18 38.92
C ALA A 236 -9.88 2.48 39.62
N GLU A 237 -8.73 3.03 39.23
CA GLU A 237 -8.15 4.27 39.74
C GLU A 237 -8.81 5.54 39.17
N GLY A 238 -9.81 5.39 38.29
CA GLY A 238 -10.58 6.48 37.70
C GLY A 238 -9.98 7.08 36.43
N ASP A 239 -8.76 6.68 36.06
CA ASP A 239 -8.15 7.02 34.78
C ASP A 239 -8.54 6.03 33.68
N TRP A 240 -8.12 6.32 32.44
CA TRP A 240 -8.42 5.52 31.26
C TRP A 240 -7.15 5.00 30.63
N GLU A 241 -7.25 3.88 29.93
CA GLU A 241 -6.15 3.35 29.12
C GLU A 241 -6.60 2.94 27.72
N SER A 242 -5.67 3.07 26.76
CA SER A 242 -5.88 2.55 25.40
C SER A 242 -5.92 1.02 25.41
N LYS A 243 -6.88 0.45 24.67
CA LYS A 243 -6.89 -0.98 24.35
C LYS A 243 -5.78 -1.36 23.39
N GLY A 244 -5.20 -0.42 22.64
CA GLY A 244 -4.09 -0.66 21.72
C GLY A 244 -4.46 -1.40 20.43
N ASP A 245 -5.74 -1.69 20.20
CA ASP A 245 -6.22 -2.39 19.01
C ASP A 245 -6.00 -1.58 17.71
N ILE A 246 -6.26 -0.26 17.72
CA ILE A 246 -5.96 0.62 16.58
C ILE A 246 -4.44 0.69 16.35
N HIS A 247 -3.65 0.76 17.42
CA HIS A 247 -2.19 0.77 17.33
C HIS A 247 -1.65 -0.53 16.72
N GLU A 248 -2.07 -1.67 17.25
CA GLU A 248 -1.69 -3.00 16.79
C GLU A 248 -2.08 -3.22 15.33
N SER A 249 -3.29 -2.79 14.93
CA SER A 249 -3.75 -2.83 13.54
C SER A 249 -2.90 -1.96 12.62
N THR A 250 -2.53 -0.75 13.07
CA THR A 250 -1.64 0.14 12.34
C THR A 250 -0.28 -0.51 12.10
N ILE A 251 0.33 -1.09 13.14
CA ILE A 251 1.62 -1.78 13.00
C ILE A 251 1.51 -3.00 12.07
N ALA A 252 0.47 -3.81 12.23
CA ALA A 252 0.24 -4.99 11.38
C ALA A 252 0.11 -4.62 9.90
N ARG A 253 -0.51 -3.47 9.60
CA ARG A 253 -0.71 -2.97 8.23
C ARG A 253 0.55 -2.37 7.62
N LEU A 254 1.37 -1.68 8.42
CA LEU A 254 2.55 -0.96 7.92
C LEU A 254 3.83 -1.80 7.91
N LYS A 255 3.97 -2.76 8.82
CA LYS A 255 5.17 -3.60 8.94
C LYS A 255 5.50 -4.39 7.66
N PRO A 256 4.53 -4.98 6.92
CA PRO A 256 4.81 -5.69 5.68
C PRO A 256 5.37 -4.83 4.55
N LEU A 257 5.17 -3.51 4.58
CA LEU A 257 5.74 -2.58 3.59
C LEU A 257 7.28 -2.59 3.63
N GLY A 258 7.86 -2.99 4.77
CA GLY A 258 9.30 -3.06 4.97
C GLY A 258 9.96 -1.69 5.09
N ARG A 259 11.24 -1.71 5.47
CA ARG A 259 11.99 -0.48 5.76
C ARG A 259 12.04 0.46 4.56
N ARG A 260 11.62 1.72 4.78
CA ARG A 260 11.45 2.75 3.75
C ARG A 260 10.41 2.39 2.67
N GLY A 261 9.44 1.54 3.00
CA GLY A 261 8.34 1.15 2.10
C GLY A 261 7.32 2.26 1.84
N PHE A 262 7.40 3.38 2.57
CA PHE A 262 6.60 4.59 2.33
C PHE A 262 7.39 5.85 2.66
N ARG A 263 6.96 6.97 2.07
CA ARG A 263 7.59 8.28 2.13
C ARG A 263 7.23 9.06 3.39
N ALA A 264 5.95 9.11 3.75
CA ALA A 264 5.44 9.88 4.88
C ALA A 264 4.08 9.35 5.37
N VAL A 265 3.74 9.70 6.61
CA VAL A 265 2.38 9.56 7.14
C VAL A 265 1.67 10.90 7.06
N LEU A 266 0.43 10.91 6.56
CA LEU A 266 -0.48 12.05 6.58
C LEU A 266 -1.50 11.82 7.69
N TRP A 267 -1.45 12.64 8.73
CA TRP A 267 -2.29 12.56 9.92
C TRP A 267 -3.34 13.66 9.91
N HIS A 268 -4.61 13.27 9.90
CA HIS A 268 -5.75 14.18 10.01
C HIS A 268 -6.67 13.74 11.15
N GLN A 269 -6.46 14.31 12.33
CA GLN A 269 -7.26 14.04 13.51
C GLN A 269 -7.16 15.20 14.50
N GLY A 270 -8.27 15.53 15.14
CA GLY A 270 -8.31 16.44 16.28
C GLY A 270 -9.71 16.90 16.63
N GLU A 271 -10.69 16.71 15.75
CA GLU A 271 -12.08 17.08 16.02
C GLU A 271 -12.63 16.31 17.23
N SER A 272 -12.31 15.01 17.38
CA SER A 272 -12.69 14.22 18.57
C SER A 272 -11.92 14.58 19.86
N ASP A 273 -10.98 15.52 19.79
CA ASP A 273 -10.25 16.06 20.94
C ASP A 273 -10.61 17.52 21.23
N ALA A 274 -11.22 18.21 20.27
CA ALA A 274 -11.64 19.60 20.34
C ALA A 274 -13.06 19.72 20.88
N ASN A 275 -13.35 20.77 21.65
CA ASN A 275 -14.69 21.34 21.91
C ASN A 275 -15.85 20.33 22.08
N GLN A 276 -15.61 19.21 22.77
CA GLN A 276 -16.63 18.19 22.96
C GLN A 276 -17.73 18.76 23.88
N ARG A 277 -19.00 18.48 23.53
CA ARG A 277 -20.16 18.94 24.32
C ARG A 277 -20.07 18.54 25.80
N ASP A 278 -19.62 17.31 26.04
CA ASP A 278 -19.15 16.88 27.35
C ASP A 278 -17.71 17.37 27.51
N THR A 279 -17.52 18.45 28.27
CA THR A 279 -16.21 19.10 28.41
C THR A 279 -15.17 18.18 29.05
N SER A 280 -15.58 17.14 29.78
CA SER A 280 -14.66 16.13 30.31
C SER A 280 -13.99 15.30 29.20
N ARG A 281 -14.56 15.29 27.98
CA ARG A 281 -14.01 14.57 26.82
C ARG A 281 -13.10 15.43 25.95
N THR A 282 -13.12 16.75 26.13
CA THR A 282 -12.20 17.67 25.44
C THR A 282 -10.79 17.45 25.97
N LEU A 283 -9.82 17.30 25.07
CA LEU A 283 -8.43 17.08 25.43
C LEU A 283 -7.71 18.43 25.50
N PRO A 284 -6.96 18.72 26.58
CA PRO A 284 -6.08 19.88 26.62
C PRO A 284 -5.00 19.80 25.53
N GLY A 285 -4.62 20.94 24.95
CA GLY A 285 -3.63 21.01 23.86
C GLY A 285 -2.27 20.40 24.23
N ASP A 286 -1.78 20.61 25.45
CA ASP A 286 -0.52 20.02 25.92
C ASP A 286 -0.60 18.49 26.02
N ASP A 287 -1.77 17.95 26.40
CA ASP A 287 -2.01 16.52 26.41
C ASP A 287 -2.04 15.98 24.97
N TYR A 288 -2.68 16.68 24.03
CA TYR A 288 -2.67 16.31 22.61
C TYR A 288 -1.24 16.18 22.08
N GLN A 289 -0.39 17.19 22.32
CA GLN A 289 1.01 17.17 21.88
C GLN A 289 1.78 16.00 22.47
N ARG A 290 1.66 15.78 23.79
CA ARG A 290 2.34 14.70 24.49
C ARG A 290 1.93 13.33 23.94
N LEU A 291 0.62 13.10 23.78
CA LEU A 291 0.08 11.83 23.32
C LEU A 291 0.41 11.58 21.85
N PHE A 292 0.35 12.61 20.99
CA PHE A 292 0.79 12.49 19.60
C PHE A 292 2.28 12.14 19.52
N LEU A 293 3.14 12.79 20.31
CA LEU A 293 4.57 12.49 20.35
C LEU A 293 4.82 11.03 20.77
N GLN A 294 4.07 10.53 21.76
CA GLN A 294 4.13 9.13 22.18
C GLN A 294 3.74 8.19 21.04
N LEU A 295 2.62 8.47 20.35
CA LEU A 295 2.17 7.72 19.18
C LEU A 295 3.26 7.67 18.10
N ALA A 296 3.72 8.83 17.62
CA ALA A 296 4.69 8.92 16.53
C ALA A 296 6.01 8.20 16.85
N ARG A 297 6.53 8.38 18.07
CA ARG A 297 7.74 7.68 18.54
C ARG A 297 7.56 6.17 18.59
N ARG A 298 6.40 5.72 19.10
CA ARG A 298 6.16 4.28 19.21
C ARG A 298 6.06 3.62 17.83
N VAL A 299 5.30 4.22 16.90
CA VAL A 299 5.16 3.65 15.55
C VAL A 299 6.53 3.59 14.85
N ARG A 300 7.35 4.64 14.94
CA ARG A 300 8.73 4.64 14.38
C ARG A 300 9.60 3.53 15.00
N SER A 301 9.54 3.38 16.33
CA SER A 301 10.29 2.34 17.05
C SER A 301 9.89 0.93 16.60
N GLU A 302 8.59 0.65 16.51
CA GLU A 302 8.09 -0.68 16.13
C GLU A 302 8.29 -1.02 14.66
N LEU A 303 8.27 -0.02 13.77
CA LEU A 303 8.60 -0.21 12.36
C LEU A 303 10.12 -0.26 12.11
N GLY A 304 10.94 0.34 12.98
CA GLY A 304 12.39 0.28 12.92
C GLY A 304 13.02 1.24 11.89
N TRP A 305 12.33 2.32 11.53
CA TRP A 305 12.93 3.43 10.77
C TRP A 305 12.25 4.77 11.02
N GLU A 306 12.99 5.84 10.71
CA GLU A 306 12.49 7.21 10.78
C GLU A 306 11.78 7.60 9.49
N PHE A 307 10.61 8.22 9.65
CA PHE A 307 9.81 8.79 8.58
C PHE A 307 9.04 10.01 9.11
N PRO A 308 8.79 11.01 8.26
CA PRO A 308 8.06 12.20 8.65
C PRO A 308 6.56 11.92 8.80
N TRP A 309 5.98 12.60 9.77
CA TRP A 309 4.53 12.76 9.89
C TRP A 309 4.19 14.15 9.41
N PHE A 310 3.19 14.29 8.56
CA PHE A 310 2.53 15.57 8.34
C PHE A 310 1.26 15.60 9.18
N VAL A 311 1.03 16.70 9.89
CA VAL A 311 -0.12 16.86 10.79
C VAL A 311 -0.97 18.02 10.30
N ALA A 312 -2.23 17.75 9.95
CA ALA A 312 -3.21 18.77 9.59
C ALA A 312 -3.61 19.60 10.83
N GLN A 313 -4.04 20.84 10.59
CA GLN A 313 -4.89 21.55 11.56
C GLN A 313 -6.34 21.13 11.33
N ALA A 314 -6.88 20.38 12.29
CA ALA A 314 -8.17 19.74 12.21
C ALA A 314 -8.84 19.74 13.59
N SER A 315 -9.87 20.59 13.74
CA SER A 315 -10.63 20.76 14.98
C SER A 315 -12.07 21.25 14.77
N TYR A 316 -12.50 21.43 13.51
CA TYR A 316 -13.84 21.87 13.12
C TYR A 316 -14.94 20.88 13.50
N HIS A 317 -16.09 21.37 13.96
CA HIS A 317 -17.32 20.58 14.10
C HIS A 317 -18.45 21.07 13.21
N THR A 318 -18.75 22.37 13.25
CA THR A 318 -19.92 22.97 12.60
C THR A 318 -19.63 24.44 12.25
N PRO A 319 -20.50 25.14 11.53
CA PRO A 319 -20.32 26.58 11.29
C PRO A 319 -20.28 27.42 12.58
N ASP A 320 -20.96 26.97 13.64
CA ASP A 320 -20.99 27.64 14.94
C ASP A 320 -19.80 27.23 15.85
N ASP A 321 -19.10 26.16 15.49
CA ASP A 321 -17.88 25.67 16.13
C ASP A 321 -16.81 25.36 15.06
N PRO A 322 -16.25 26.40 14.42
CA PRO A 322 -15.38 26.23 13.26
C PRO A 322 -13.96 25.76 13.61
N GLY A 323 -13.63 25.67 14.89
CA GLY A 323 -12.34 25.16 15.35
C GLY A 323 -12.03 25.49 16.81
N SER A 324 -11.04 24.79 17.35
CA SER A 324 -10.53 24.95 18.71
C SER A 324 -9.14 25.57 18.70
N ALA A 325 -9.01 26.77 19.28
CA ALA A 325 -7.72 27.46 19.34
C ALA A 325 -6.65 26.64 20.09
N ASP A 326 -7.04 25.90 21.12
CA ASP A 326 -6.13 25.07 21.92
C ASP A 326 -5.57 23.89 21.11
N ILE A 327 -6.45 23.08 20.50
CA ILE A 327 -6.03 21.96 19.64
C ILE A 327 -5.27 22.43 18.41
N ARG A 328 -5.69 23.52 17.77
CA ARG A 328 -4.96 24.10 16.63
C ARG A 328 -3.56 24.56 17.01
N SER A 329 -3.40 25.16 18.19
CA SER A 329 -2.10 25.58 18.71
C SER A 329 -1.23 24.38 19.04
N ALA A 330 -1.82 23.32 19.61
CA ALA A 330 -1.14 22.05 19.86
C ALA A 330 -0.64 21.38 18.58
N GLN A 331 -1.47 21.31 17.53
CA GLN A 331 -1.10 20.79 16.22
C GLN A 331 0.03 21.63 15.59
N ALA A 332 -0.05 22.95 15.68
CA ALA A 332 1.01 23.85 15.19
C ALA A 332 2.33 23.70 15.97
N ALA A 333 2.25 23.49 17.29
CA ALA A 333 3.41 23.28 18.15
C ALA A 333 4.18 21.99 17.80
N LEU A 334 3.50 20.95 17.28
CA LEU A 334 4.18 19.77 16.74
C LEU A 334 5.07 20.11 15.54
N TRP A 335 4.71 21.13 14.76
CA TRP A 335 5.52 21.59 13.63
C TRP A 335 6.74 22.38 14.10
N THR A 336 6.54 23.35 14.99
CA THR A 336 7.61 24.23 15.47
C THR A 336 8.64 23.49 16.34
N SER A 337 8.23 22.41 17.00
CA SER A 337 9.12 21.53 17.77
C SER A 337 9.83 20.47 16.92
N GLY A 338 9.54 20.39 15.62
CA GLY A 338 10.15 19.42 14.70
C GLY A 338 9.66 17.98 14.87
N ILE A 339 8.57 17.76 15.61
CA ILE A 339 7.96 16.43 15.77
C ILE A 339 7.28 15.98 14.46
N ALA A 340 6.61 16.91 13.79
CA ALA A 340 5.88 16.71 12.55
C ALA A 340 6.14 17.85 11.56
N LEU A 341 5.76 17.64 10.30
CA LEU A 341 5.73 18.65 9.24
C LEU A 341 4.31 19.26 9.14
N PRO A 342 4.20 20.50 8.61
CA PRO A 342 2.90 21.16 8.46
C PRO A 342 2.00 20.47 7.43
N GLY A 343 0.82 20.02 7.87
CA GLY A 343 -0.28 19.58 7.00
C GLY A 343 -1.22 20.75 6.62
N PRO A 344 -2.33 20.45 5.93
CA PRO A 344 -3.31 21.46 5.54
C PRO A 344 -4.09 21.99 6.76
N ASP A 345 -4.59 23.22 6.64
CA ASP A 345 -5.58 23.76 7.59
C ASP A 345 -6.97 23.43 7.05
N THR A 346 -7.59 22.39 7.61
CA THR A 346 -8.89 21.93 7.14
C THR A 346 -10.05 22.61 7.84
N ASP A 347 -9.82 23.30 8.96
CA ASP A 347 -10.85 24.13 9.61
C ASP A 347 -11.26 25.30 8.72
N ALA A 348 -10.37 25.77 7.84
CA ALA A 348 -10.66 26.79 6.83
C ALA A 348 -11.66 26.31 5.75
N LEU A 349 -11.84 25.00 5.57
CA LEU A 349 -12.83 24.45 4.65
C LEU A 349 -14.21 24.52 5.30
N THR A 350 -14.97 25.56 5.00
CA THR A 350 -16.31 25.82 5.54
C THR A 350 -17.35 25.93 4.42
N GLY A 351 -18.63 26.11 4.75
CA GLY A 351 -19.68 26.30 3.76
C GLY A 351 -19.79 25.12 2.81
N ASP A 352 -19.79 25.35 1.50
CA ASP A 352 -20.01 24.30 0.50
C ASP A 352 -18.89 23.23 0.42
N PHE A 353 -17.80 23.40 1.15
CA PHE A 353 -16.80 22.34 1.37
C PHE A 353 -17.21 21.32 2.43
N ARG A 354 -18.24 21.59 3.24
CA ARG A 354 -18.77 20.68 4.26
C ARG A 354 -20.04 20.00 3.76
N ASP A 355 -20.25 18.78 4.21
CA ASP A 355 -21.43 17.97 3.89
C ASP A 355 -22.70 18.58 4.51
N SER A 356 -23.85 17.95 4.24
CA SER A 356 -25.15 18.38 4.78
C SER A 356 -25.48 19.86 4.45
N GLY A 357 -25.15 20.29 3.22
CA GLY A 357 -25.36 21.67 2.77
C GLY A 357 -24.51 22.69 3.53
N GLY A 358 -23.31 22.29 3.95
CA GLY A 358 -22.34 23.14 4.64
C GLY A 358 -22.49 23.21 6.16
N LYS A 359 -23.30 22.33 6.74
CA LYS A 359 -23.57 22.29 8.19
C LYS A 359 -22.92 21.12 8.91
N GLY A 360 -22.51 20.09 8.19
CA GLY A 360 -21.92 18.91 8.80
C GLY A 360 -20.42 19.05 9.05
N VAL A 361 -19.89 18.06 9.77
CA VAL A 361 -18.47 17.98 10.17
C VAL A 361 -17.60 17.40 9.06
N HIS A 362 -18.18 16.62 8.16
CA HIS A 362 -17.43 15.94 7.11
C HIS A 362 -17.39 16.80 5.83
N PHE A 363 -16.59 16.36 4.87
CA PHE A 363 -16.43 17.09 3.62
C PHE A 363 -17.50 16.71 2.59
N SER A 364 -18.00 17.73 1.88
CA SER A 364 -18.75 17.53 0.64
C SER A 364 -17.84 16.98 -0.45
N GLY A 365 -18.39 16.60 -1.60
CA GLY A 365 -17.56 16.24 -2.76
C GLY A 365 -16.58 17.35 -3.18
N LYS A 366 -17.02 18.62 -3.12
CA LYS A 366 -16.14 19.79 -3.35
C LYS A 366 -15.05 19.86 -2.28
N GLY A 367 -15.42 19.65 -1.02
CA GLY A 367 -14.49 19.60 0.11
C GLY A 367 -13.42 18.52 -0.02
N LEU A 368 -13.78 17.31 -0.45
CA LEU A 368 -12.82 16.21 -0.62
C LEU A 368 -11.76 16.52 -1.68
N ARG A 369 -12.17 17.12 -2.81
CA ARG A 369 -11.24 17.56 -3.87
C ARG A 369 -10.30 18.64 -3.37
N GLU A 370 -10.83 19.64 -2.67
CA GLU A 370 -10.02 20.71 -2.09
C GLU A 370 -9.08 20.21 -0.98
N HIS A 371 -9.55 19.31 -0.12
CA HIS A 371 -8.75 18.68 0.90
C HIS A 371 -7.57 17.90 0.29
N GLY A 372 -7.81 17.14 -0.79
CA GLY A 372 -6.74 16.45 -1.51
C GLY A 372 -5.71 17.41 -2.13
N ARG A 373 -6.19 18.52 -2.70
CA ARG A 373 -5.35 19.60 -3.25
C ARG A 373 -4.48 20.24 -2.17
N LEU A 374 -5.06 20.61 -1.03
CA LEU A 374 -4.34 21.22 0.09
C LEU A 374 -3.29 20.27 0.69
N TRP A 375 -3.58 18.96 0.76
CA TRP A 375 -2.56 17.96 1.12
C TRP A 375 -1.40 17.96 0.14
N ALA A 376 -1.68 17.95 -1.17
CA ALA A 376 -0.65 17.98 -2.19
C ALA A 376 0.19 19.27 -2.13
N GLU A 377 -0.42 20.42 -1.84
CA GLU A 377 0.30 21.70 -1.64
C GLU A 377 1.31 21.65 -0.50
N LYS A 378 1.03 20.88 0.57
CA LYS A 378 1.93 20.72 1.70
C LYS A 378 3.02 19.68 1.43
N VAL A 379 2.63 18.54 0.85
CA VAL A 379 3.53 17.39 0.68
C VAL A 379 4.46 17.56 -0.52
N ALA A 380 3.97 18.10 -1.64
CA ALA A 380 4.74 18.13 -2.88
C ALA A 380 6.01 18.99 -2.81
N PRO A 381 6.01 20.22 -2.28
CA PRO A 381 7.24 21.02 -2.17
C PRO A 381 8.29 20.35 -1.27
N TRP A 382 7.84 19.73 -0.19
CA TRP A 382 8.74 18.94 0.68
C TRP A 382 9.34 17.76 -0.08
N LEU A 383 8.52 17.00 -0.82
CA LEU A 383 9.00 15.86 -1.60
C LEU A 383 10.00 16.30 -2.68
N GLU A 384 9.76 17.41 -3.37
CA GLU A 384 10.71 17.98 -4.33
C GLU A 384 12.07 18.28 -3.69
N ALA A 385 12.08 18.79 -2.46
CA ALA A 385 13.32 19.03 -1.72
C ALA A 385 14.02 17.72 -1.31
N GLN A 386 13.27 16.65 -1.02
CA GLN A 386 13.86 15.34 -0.71
C GLN A 386 14.46 14.65 -1.94
N LEU A 387 13.89 14.85 -3.12
CA LEU A 387 14.36 14.18 -4.34
C LEU A 387 15.58 14.87 -5.00
N LYS A 388 15.93 16.08 -4.54
CA LYS A 388 17.14 16.81 -4.95
C LYS A 388 18.39 16.46 -4.13
N GLN A 389 18.20 15.82 -2.98
CA GLN A 389 19.25 15.30 -2.11
C GLN A 389 19.59 13.87 -2.54
#